data_AF-A0A1S9MHT5-F1
#
_entry.id   AF-A0A1S9MHT5-F1
#
_cell.length_a   1.000
_cell.length_b   1.000
_cell.length_c   1.000
_cell.angle_alpha   90.00
_cell.angle_beta   90.00
_cell.angle_gamma   90.00
#
_symmetry.space_group_name_H-M   'P 1'
#
loop_
_entity.id
_entity.type
_entity.pdbx_description
1 polymer ?
#
loop_
_entity_poly.entity_id
_entity_poly.type
_entity_poly.pdbx_seq_one_letter_code
_entity_poly.pdbx_strand_id
1 'polypeptide(L)'
;QDSELTWINWDSVDQPLVEFTAAVSALRAKHPTFRRSRFFDGRPVHRSEGEPLPDIVWLDPEGALMQPSDWDNGFGRSVGVFLNGDGIRGRDNQGRRITDVNFLLYFNAHDDEVKFVLPPDEYAPAWDILIDTAGMGADSGPVDADGIVSLAAKSLVVLRAHSTPEEEPDHSVAVSLAALTHSATAETAALTVPAVP
;
A
#
# COMPACT_ATOMS: atom_id res chain seq x y z
N GLN A 1 39.07 -6.95 -16.85
CA GLN A 1 38.93 -8.00 -17.88
C GLN A 1 37.92 -7.52 -18.90
N ASP A 2 38.09 -7.94 -20.15
CA ASP A 2 37.21 -7.64 -21.28
C ASP A 2 37.03 -8.95 -22.06
N SER A 3 35.94 -9.66 -21.77
CA SER A 3 35.62 -10.95 -22.38
C SER A 3 34.11 -11.23 -22.32
N GLU A 4 33.66 -12.24 -23.05
CA GLU A 4 32.25 -12.64 -23.16
C GLU A 4 31.61 -13.01 -21.81
N LEU A 5 32.41 -13.39 -20.80
CA LEU A 5 31.93 -13.62 -19.43
C LEU A 5 31.48 -12.33 -18.73
N THR A 6 31.92 -11.17 -19.21
CA THR A 6 31.63 -9.85 -18.63
C THR A 6 30.69 -9.00 -19.48
N TRP A 7 30.49 -9.37 -20.74
CA TRP A 7 29.60 -8.66 -21.65
C TRP A 7 28.14 -9.01 -21.36
N ILE A 8 27.25 -8.02 -21.54
CA ILE A 8 25.81 -8.24 -21.40
C ILE A 8 25.32 -8.96 -22.65
N ASN A 9 24.78 -10.17 -22.47
CA ASN A 9 24.10 -10.88 -23.54
C ASN A 9 22.63 -10.45 -23.61
N TRP A 10 22.34 -9.46 -24.45
CA TRP A 10 20.99 -8.95 -24.66
C TRP A 10 20.05 -9.94 -25.34
N ASP A 11 20.59 -10.87 -26.14
CA ASP A 11 19.79 -11.86 -26.88
C ASP A 11 19.21 -12.95 -25.96
N SER A 12 19.76 -13.11 -24.75
CA SER A 12 19.34 -14.10 -23.76
C SER A 12 18.96 -13.48 -22.41
N VAL A 13 18.41 -12.26 -22.44
CA VAL A 13 18.00 -11.56 -21.22
C VAL A 13 16.82 -12.27 -20.54
N ASP A 14 16.85 -12.35 -19.22
CA ASP A 14 15.72 -12.81 -18.41
C ASP A 14 14.68 -11.69 -18.33
N GLN A 15 13.75 -11.69 -19.29
CA GLN A 15 12.74 -10.65 -19.43
C GLN A 15 11.83 -10.52 -18.18
N PRO A 16 11.32 -11.62 -17.57
CA PRO A 16 10.60 -11.54 -16.30
C PRO A 16 11.40 -10.87 -15.18
N LEU A 17 12.70 -11.18 -15.04
CA LEU A 17 13.53 -10.54 -14.01
C LEU A 17 13.73 -9.04 -14.29
N VAL A 18 13.87 -8.64 -15.56
CA VAL A 18 13.95 -7.23 -15.95
C VAL A 18 12.67 -6.49 -15.59
N GLU A 19 11.51 -7.06 -15.92
CA GLU A 19 10.20 -6.47 -15.61
C GLU A 19 9.95 -6.36 -14.11
N PHE A 20 10.26 -7.42 -13.36
CA PHE A 20 10.21 -7.41 -11.90
C PHE A 20 11.12 -6.32 -11.31
N THR A 21 12.37 -6.25 -11.76
CA THR A 21 13.33 -5.24 -11.29
C THR A 21 12.89 -3.83 -11.63
N ALA A 22 12.29 -3.63 -12.81
CA ALA A 22 11.71 -2.35 -13.22
C ALA A 22 10.52 -1.97 -12.32
N ALA A 23 9.63 -2.91 -12.01
CA ALA A 23 8.49 -2.70 -11.11
C ALA A 23 8.95 -2.31 -9.69
N VAL A 24 9.93 -3.02 -9.11
CA VAL A 24 10.50 -2.70 -7.79
C VAL A 24 11.17 -1.32 -7.81
N SER A 25 11.90 -1.00 -8.87
CA SER A 25 12.55 0.31 -9.03
C SER A 25 11.53 1.44 -9.13
N ALA A 26 10.45 1.23 -9.88
CA ALA A 26 9.34 2.19 -10.00
C ALA A 26 8.63 2.40 -8.66
N LEU A 27 8.37 1.32 -7.90
CA LEU A 27 7.80 1.38 -6.56
C LEU A 27 8.67 2.24 -5.64
N ARG A 28 9.98 1.96 -5.58
CA ARG A 28 10.95 2.72 -4.77
C ARG A 28 11.02 4.20 -5.18
N ALA A 29 10.96 4.51 -6.47
CA ALA A 29 11.00 5.88 -6.96
C ALA A 29 9.73 6.66 -6.61
N LYS A 30 8.56 6.02 -6.76
CA LYS A 30 7.25 6.63 -6.53
C LYS A 30 6.99 6.95 -5.05
N HIS A 31 7.49 6.13 -4.13
CA HIS A 31 7.11 6.19 -2.72
C HIS A 31 8.25 6.75 -1.84
N PRO A 32 8.13 8.01 -1.34
CA PRO A 32 9.07 8.62 -0.41
C PRO A 32 9.47 7.74 0.79
N THR A 33 8.57 6.89 1.28
CA THR A 33 8.83 5.95 2.39
C THR A 33 10.06 5.08 2.14
N PHE A 34 10.32 4.66 0.90
CA PHE A 34 11.47 3.81 0.54
C PHE A 34 12.75 4.60 0.21
N ARG A 35 12.68 5.93 0.13
CA ARG A 35 13.78 6.82 -0.30
C ARG A 35 14.04 7.96 0.69
N ARG A 36 13.79 7.71 1.97
CA ARG A 36 14.03 8.67 3.05
C ARG A 36 15.49 9.10 3.09
N SER A 37 15.72 10.39 3.35
CA SER A 37 17.05 10.97 3.56
C SER A 37 17.55 10.87 5.00
N ARG A 38 16.70 10.37 5.91
CA ARG A 38 16.98 10.18 7.33
C ARG A 38 16.54 8.78 7.76
N PHE A 39 17.24 8.23 8.74
CA PHE A 39 16.86 6.98 9.38
C PHE A 39 15.46 7.05 9.99
N PHE A 40 14.84 5.88 10.11
CA PHE A 40 13.69 5.72 11.00
C PHE A 40 14.16 5.84 12.45
N ASP A 41 13.32 6.38 13.32
CA ASP A 41 13.65 6.45 14.75
C ASP A 41 12.81 5.52 15.62
N GLY A 42 11.69 5.01 15.10
CA GLY A 42 10.83 4.04 15.77
C GLY A 42 10.20 4.57 17.05
N ARG A 43 10.05 5.90 17.17
CA ARG A 43 9.52 6.53 18.38
C ARG A 43 8.06 6.96 18.21
N PRO A 44 7.23 6.80 19.26
CA PRO A 44 7.55 6.17 20.55
C PRO A 44 7.64 4.63 20.45
N VAL A 45 8.53 4.02 21.24
CA VAL A 45 8.72 2.55 21.27
C VAL A 45 7.59 1.88 22.06
N HIS A 46 7.09 2.54 23.09
CA HIS A 46 5.91 2.13 23.85
C HIS A 46 4.83 3.18 23.62
N ARG A 47 3.67 2.72 23.15
CA ARG A 47 2.57 3.56 22.72
C ARG A 47 1.36 3.29 23.62
N SER A 48 0.64 4.35 23.98
CA SER A 48 -0.70 4.22 24.56
C SER A 48 -1.77 4.24 23.46
N GLU A 49 -2.91 3.60 23.70
CA GLU A 49 -4.03 3.62 22.77
C GLU A 49 -4.41 5.07 22.38
N GLY A 50 -4.51 5.35 21.09
CA GLY A 50 -4.79 6.69 20.54
C GLY A 50 -3.59 7.60 20.29
N GLU A 51 -2.36 7.22 20.69
CA GLU A 51 -1.16 7.94 20.24
C GLU A 51 -0.86 7.67 18.76
N PRO A 52 -0.20 8.60 18.04
CA PRO A 52 0.16 8.41 16.63
C PRO A 52 1.14 7.24 16.47
N LEU A 53 0.96 6.48 15.38
CA LEU A 53 1.88 5.41 15.01
C LEU A 53 3.30 5.95 14.78
N PRO A 54 4.35 5.22 15.23
CA PRO A 54 5.73 5.59 14.97
C PRO A 54 6.03 5.47 13.47
N ASP A 55 7.21 5.94 13.06
CA ASP A 55 7.59 5.96 11.64
C ASP A 55 7.95 4.58 11.06
N ILE A 56 8.29 3.64 11.94
CA ILE A 56 8.50 2.21 11.66
C ILE A 56 7.98 1.39 12.83
N VAL A 57 7.40 0.23 12.53
CA VAL A 57 7.03 -0.79 13.51
C VAL A 57 7.56 -2.14 13.03
N TRP A 58 8.15 -2.90 13.94
CA TRP A 58 8.56 -4.28 13.70
C TRP A 58 7.53 -5.22 14.30
N LEU A 59 7.07 -6.18 13.49
CA LEU A 59 5.99 -7.09 13.82
C LEU A 59 6.48 -8.54 13.78
N ASP A 60 6.00 -9.35 14.70
CA ASP A 60 6.13 -10.80 14.61
C ASP A 60 5.12 -11.38 13.60
N PRO A 61 5.20 -12.69 13.28
CA PRO A 61 4.23 -13.33 12.39
C PRO A 61 2.77 -13.26 12.87
N GLU A 62 2.55 -13.12 14.17
CA GLU A 62 1.23 -12.96 14.78
C GLU A 62 0.68 -11.52 14.71
N GLY A 63 1.43 -10.58 14.11
CA GLY A 63 1.01 -9.19 13.94
C GLY A 63 1.22 -8.33 15.19
N ALA A 64 1.90 -8.85 16.21
CA ALA A 64 2.21 -8.12 17.44
C ALA A 64 3.57 -7.41 17.36
N LEU A 65 3.75 -6.41 18.22
CA LEU A 65 4.99 -5.63 18.29
C LEU A 65 6.15 -6.51 18.77
N MET A 66 7.20 -6.62 17.94
CA MET A 66 8.43 -7.29 18.35
C MET A 66 9.06 -6.59 19.55
N GLN A 67 9.26 -7.35 20.62
CA GLN A 67 10.05 -6.93 21.78
C GLN A 67 11.53 -7.22 21.54
N PRO A 68 12.45 -6.54 22.25
CA PRO A 68 13.88 -6.82 22.16
C PRO A 68 14.25 -8.31 22.31
N SER A 69 13.54 -9.05 23.16
CA SER A 69 13.75 -10.49 23.37
C SER A 69 13.38 -11.36 22.18
N ASP A 70 12.46 -10.92 21.33
CA ASP A 70 11.95 -11.72 20.22
C ASP A 70 12.97 -11.82 19.07
N TRP A 71 13.90 -10.86 19.01
CA TRP A 71 15.02 -10.87 18.07
C TRP A 71 16.04 -11.97 18.34
N ASP A 72 16.22 -12.34 19.61
CA ASP A 72 17.19 -13.36 20.03
C ASP A 72 16.60 -14.78 19.95
N ASN A 73 15.27 -14.91 19.85
CA ASN A 73 14.58 -16.18 19.67
C ASN A 73 14.56 -16.56 18.18
N GLY A 74 14.71 -17.85 17.86
CA GLY A 74 14.80 -18.38 16.49
C GLY A 74 13.65 -18.04 15.52
N PHE A 75 12.61 -17.35 15.99
CA PHE A 75 11.61 -16.64 15.20
C PHE A 75 12.19 -15.51 14.33
N GLY A 76 13.42 -15.04 14.61
CA GLY A 76 14.13 -14.04 13.79
C GLY A 76 14.40 -14.40 12.33
N ARG A 77 13.89 -15.54 11.84
CA ARG A 77 13.85 -15.87 10.41
C ARG A 77 12.66 -15.27 9.67
N SER A 78 11.60 -14.86 10.38
CA SER A 78 10.40 -14.32 9.76
C SER A 78 9.94 -13.06 10.47
N VAL A 79 9.81 -11.95 9.74
CA VAL A 79 9.58 -10.63 10.33
C VAL A 79 8.64 -9.78 9.47
N GLY A 80 7.79 -9.02 10.13
CA GLY A 80 6.98 -7.96 9.56
C GLY A 80 7.55 -6.58 9.82
N VAL A 81 7.36 -5.67 8.86
CA VAL A 81 7.75 -4.27 8.96
C VAL A 81 6.61 -3.41 8.47
N PHE A 82 6.05 -2.61 9.37
CA PHE A 82 5.14 -1.55 8.98
C PHE A 82 5.90 -0.23 8.85
N LEU A 83 5.61 0.50 7.77
CA LEU A 83 6.16 1.82 7.49
C LEU A 83 5.03 2.84 7.41
N ASN A 84 5.07 3.80 8.32
CA ASN A 84 4.08 4.86 8.39
C ASN A 84 4.38 5.95 7.35
N GLY A 85 3.49 6.12 6.38
CA GLY A 85 3.59 7.13 5.32
C GLY A 85 3.45 8.56 5.85
N ASP A 86 2.75 8.75 6.97
CA ASP A 86 2.74 10.00 7.71
C ASP A 86 4.00 10.17 8.60
N GLY A 87 4.71 9.09 8.92
CA GLY A 87 5.90 9.12 9.76
C GLY A 87 7.15 9.75 9.11
N ILE A 88 7.06 10.28 7.89
CA ILE A 88 8.23 10.74 7.14
C ILE A 88 8.73 12.10 7.64
N ARG A 89 9.91 12.08 8.26
CA ARG A 89 10.59 13.28 8.77
C ARG A 89 11.36 14.01 7.67
N GLY A 90 10.64 14.79 6.89
CA GLY A 90 11.25 15.59 5.84
C GLY A 90 10.34 16.70 5.35
N ARG A 91 10.94 17.68 4.69
CA ARG A 91 10.23 18.66 3.88
C ARG A 91 10.77 18.59 2.46
N ASP A 92 9.90 18.80 1.48
CA ASP A 92 10.30 18.91 0.09
C ASP A 92 11.01 20.24 -0.19
N ASN A 93 11.41 20.47 -1.44
CA ASN A 93 12.09 21.70 -1.87
C ASN A 93 11.23 22.97 -1.69
N GLN A 94 9.92 22.83 -1.48
CA GLN A 94 8.98 23.92 -1.24
C GLN A 94 8.66 24.07 0.26
N GLY A 95 9.32 23.30 1.13
CA GLY A 95 9.09 23.31 2.56
C GLY A 95 7.82 22.57 2.99
N ARG A 96 7.14 21.81 2.13
CA ARG A 96 5.93 21.04 2.49
C ARG A 96 6.32 19.72 3.17
N ARG A 97 5.52 19.24 4.13
CA ARG A 97 5.74 17.92 4.76
C ARG A 97 5.69 16.85 3.68
N ILE A 98 6.66 15.93 3.72
CA ILE A 98 6.63 14.75 2.87
C ILE A 98 5.73 13.72 3.54
N THR A 99 4.76 13.20 2.81
CA THR A 99 3.88 12.11 3.22
C THR A 99 3.84 11.04 2.13
N ASP A 100 3.35 9.87 2.49
CA ASP A 100 3.15 8.74 1.61
C ASP A 100 1.96 7.92 2.13
N VAL A 101 1.62 6.84 1.44
CA VAL A 101 0.72 5.80 1.95
C VAL A 101 1.48 4.88 2.92
N ASN A 102 0.73 4.15 3.74
CA ASN A 102 1.29 3.15 4.64
C ASN A 102 1.68 1.89 3.86
N PHE A 103 2.78 1.27 4.30
CA PHE A 103 3.28 0.02 3.72
C PHE A 103 3.48 -1.03 4.79
N LEU A 104 3.31 -2.29 4.39
CA LEU A 104 3.58 -3.46 5.21
C LEU A 104 4.45 -4.41 4.39
N LEU A 105 5.53 -4.89 4.99
CA LEU A 105 6.46 -5.81 4.37
C LEU A 105 6.59 -7.03 5.25
N TYR A 106 6.44 -8.22 4.69
CA TYR A 106 6.73 -9.45 5.41
C TYR A 106 7.83 -10.21 4.70
N PHE A 107 8.78 -10.72 5.47
CA PHE A 107 9.90 -11.51 5.01
C PHE A 107 9.81 -12.87 5.66
N ASN A 108 9.73 -13.93 4.86
CA ASN A 108 9.85 -15.30 5.31
C ASN A 108 11.22 -15.86 4.91
N ALA A 109 12.20 -15.82 5.80
CA ALA A 109 13.47 -16.51 5.61
C ALA A 109 13.47 -17.93 6.20
N HIS A 110 12.32 -18.48 6.60
CA HIS A 110 12.18 -19.89 6.97
C HIS A 110 12.30 -20.80 5.72
N ASP A 111 12.53 -22.09 5.98
CA ASP A 111 12.57 -23.15 4.97
C ASP A 111 11.17 -23.73 4.67
N ASP A 112 10.14 -23.23 5.36
CA ASP A 112 8.74 -23.67 5.26
C ASP A 112 7.82 -22.45 5.06
N GLU A 113 6.55 -22.70 4.72
CA GLU A 113 5.52 -21.67 4.69
C GLU A 113 5.27 -21.08 6.09
N VAL A 114 5.15 -19.75 6.17
CA VAL A 114 4.78 -19.04 7.40
C VAL A 114 3.54 -18.19 7.12
N LYS A 115 2.59 -18.23 8.05
CA LYS A 115 1.39 -17.40 8.03
C LYS A 115 1.66 -16.13 8.81
N PHE A 116 1.40 -14.99 8.18
CA PHE A 116 1.47 -13.68 8.80
C PHE A 116 0.06 -13.14 9.01
N VAL A 117 -0.21 -12.67 10.23
CA VAL A 117 -1.42 -11.93 10.58
C VAL A 117 -1.16 -10.45 10.30
N LEU A 118 -2.06 -9.84 9.53
CA LEU A 118 -2.02 -8.40 9.26
C LEU A 118 -2.35 -7.63 10.53
N PRO A 119 -1.70 -6.48 10.78
CA PRO A 119 -1.96 -5.74 11.99
C PRO A 119 -3.38 -5.13 11.97
N PRO A 120 -3.88 -4.65 13.12
CA PRO A 120 -5.23 -4.09 13.23
C PRO A 120 -5.47 -2.88 12.34
N ASP A 121 -6.75 -2.51 12.22
CA ASP A 121 -7.24 -1.42 11.36
C ASP A 121 -6.59 -0.05 11.60
N GLU A 122 -6.05 0.17 12.80
CA GLU A 122 -5.29 1.38 13.14
C GLU A 122 -4.11 1.65 12.21
N TYR A 123 -3.55 0.60 11.57
CA TYR A 123 -2.47 0.70 10.60
C TYR A 123 -2.99 0.98 9.19
N ALA A 124 -4.02 0.22 8.78
CA ALA A 124 -4.88 0.46 7.62
C ALA A 124 -6.03 -0.56 7.64
N PRO A 125 -7.24 -0.22 7.14
CA PRO A 125 -8.39 -1.13 7.16
C PRO A 125 -8.24 -2.31 6.20
N ALA A 126 -7.50 -2.15 5.09
CA ALA A 126 -7.26 -3.19 4.10
C ALA A 126 -5.92 -2.93 3.37
N TRP A 127 -5.41 -3.96 2.71
CA TRP A 127 -4.07 -3.99 2.13
C TRP A 127 -4.05 -4.58 0.72
N ASP A 128 -3.48 -3.85 -0.24
CA ASP A 128 -3.21 -4.33 -1.60
C ASP A 128 -1.84 -5.02 -1.65
N ILE A 129 -1.76 -6.24 -2.21
CA ILE A 129 -0.48 -6.90 -2.47
C ILE A 129 0.13 -6.29 -3.74
N LEU A 130 1.30 -5.65 -3.61
CA LEU A 130 2.02 -5.04 -4.74
C LEU A 130 3.13 -5.93 -5.29
N ILE A 131 3.81 -6.64 -4.40
CA ILE A 131 4.90 -7.56 -4.73
C ILE A 131 4.68 -8.83 -3.93
N ASP A 132 4.77 -9.98 -4.59
CA ASP A 132 4.93 -11.30 -3.98
C ASP A 132 6.00 -12.06 -4.77
N THR A 133 7.11 -12.37 -4.13
CA THR A 133 8.22 -13.07 -4.79
C THR A 133 7.96 -14.55 -5.02
N ALA A 134 6.97 -15.14 -4.34
CA ALA A 134 6.53 -16.52 -4.59
C ALA A 134 5.49 -16.61 -5.72
N GLY A 135 4.90 -15.47 -6.13
CA GLY A 135 3.88 -15.40 -7.19
C GLY A 135 2.56 -16.08 -6.84
N MET A 136 2.28 -16.28 -5.55
CA MET A 136 1.09 -16.98 -5.04
C MET A 136 -0.09 -16.04 -4.79
N GLY A 137 0.18 -14.74 -4.60
CA GLY A 137 -0.81 -13.67 -4.38
C GLY A 137 -1.15 -12.85 -5.63
N ALA A 138 -0.76 -13.29 -6.83
CA ALA A 138 -1.17 -12.62 -8.07
C ALA A 138 -2.71 -12.63 -8.18
N ASP A 139 -3.29 -11.47 -8.51
CA ASP A 139 -4.74 -11.25 -8.71
C ASP A 139 -5.66 -11.44 -7.47
N SER A 140 -5.11 -11.48 -6.25
CA SER A 140 -5.94 -11.43 -5.04
C SER A 140 -6.50 -10.02 -4.79
N GLY A 141 -7.76 -9.93 -4.38
CA GLY A 141 -8.32 -8.68 -3.88
C GLY A 141 -7.63 -8.18 -2.60
N PRO A 142 -7.99 -6.97 -2.12
CA PRO A 142 -7.43 -6.44 -0.88
C PRO A 142 -7.65 -7.40 0.30
N VAL A 143 -6.68 -7.48 1.20
CA VAL A 143 -6.78 -8.27 2.44
C VAL A 143 -7.12 -7.32 3.58
N ASP A 144 -8.20 -7.61 4.31
CA ASP A 144 -8.63 -6.80 5.45
C ASP A 144 -7.59 -6.84 6.59
N ALA A 145 -7.63 -5.83 7.45
CA ALA A 145 -6.93 -5.84 8.74
C ALA A 145 -7.26 -7.12 9.53
N ASP A 146 -6.31 -7.60 10.35
CA ASP A 146 -6.37 -8.89 11.05
C ASP A 146 -6.48 -10.13 10.13
N GLY A 147 -6.46 -9.93 8.80
CA GLY A 147 -6.42 -10.99 7.80
C GLY A 147 -5.10 -11.77 7.83
N ILE A 148 -5.03 -12.84 7.03
CA ILE A 148 -3.84 -13.72 6.97
C ILE A 148 -3.25 -13.73 5.57
N VAL A 149 -1.93 -13.60 5.49
CA VAL A 149 -1.16 -13.81 4.26
C VAL A 149 -0.15 -14.94 4.49
N SER A 150 -0.25 -16.00 3.68
CA SER A 150 0.71 -17.12 3.68
C SER A 150 1.89 -16.80 2.77
N LEU A 151 3.12 -16.87 3.30
CA LEU A 151 4.35 -16.70 2.53
C LEU A 151 5.08 -18.02 2.40
N ALA A 152 5.38 -18.42 1.17
CA ALA A 152 6.22 -19.60 0.89
C ALA A 152 7.62 -19.45 1.50
N ALA A 153 8.36 -20.55 1.60
CA ALA A 153 9.74 -20.54 2.05
C ALA A 153 10.60 -19.56 1.22
N LYS A 154 11.46 -18.79 1.88
CA LYS A 154 12.38 -17.82 1.25
C LYS A 154 11.69 -16.80 0.35
N SER A 155 10.52 -16.32 0.76
CA SER A 155 9.74 -15.32 0.02
C SER A 155 9.49 -14.06 0.84
N LEU A 156 9.05 -13.01 0.17
CA LEU A 156 8.58 -11.79 0.78
C LEU A 156 7.38 -11.23 0.03
N VAL A 157 6.61 -10.41 0.74
CA VAL A 157 5.55 -9.60 0.14
C VAL A 157 5.70 -8.13 0.53
N VAL A 158 5.25 -7.25 -0.36
CA VAL A 158 5.08 -5.83 -0.10
C VAL A 158 3.61 -5.48 -0.30
N LEU A 159 2.98 -5.01 0.76
CA LEU A 159 1.61 -4.54 0.76
C LEU A 159 1.55 -3.03 0.93
N ARG A 160 0.53 -2.43 0.35
CA ARG A 160 0.20 -1.01 0.46
C ARG A 160 -1.17 -0.87 1.10
N ALA A 161 -1.36 0.10 1.98
CA ALA A 161 -2.68 0.45 2.47
C ALA A 161 -3.64 0.66 1.29
N HIS A 162 -4.75 -0.07 1.31
CA HIS A 162 -5.77 0.04 0.30
C HIS A 162 -6.38 1.43 0.35
N SER A 163 -6.53 2.03 -0.82
CA SER A 163 -7.35 3.22 -0.99
C SER A 163 -8.41 2.86 -2.00
N THR A 164 -9.66 2.93 -1.59
CA THR A 164 -10.75 2.90 -2.56
C THR A 164 -10.51 4.08 -3.49
N PRO A 165 -10.45 3.89 -4.82
CA PRO A 165 -10.42 5.01 -5.73
C PRO A 165 -11.62 5.88 -5.39
N GLU A 166 -11.36 7.12 -4.97
CA GLU A 166 -12.41 8.11 -4.86
C GLU A 166 -13.00 8.18 -6.28
N GLU A 167 -14.24 7.68 -6.46
CA GLU A 167 -14.95 7.85 -7.73
C GLU A 167 -14.90 9.35 -8.02
N GLU A 168 -14.10 9.76 -9.01
CA GLU A 168 -14.17 11.13 -9.50
C GLU A 168 -15.66 11.36 -9.80
N PRO A 169 -16.36 12.25 -9.07
CA PRO A 169 -17.73 12.53 -9.40
C PRO A 169 -17.70 13.01 -10.84
N ASP A 170 -18.35 12.25 -11.70
CA ASP A 170 -18.43 12.46 -13.13
C ASP A 170 -18.99 13.88 -13.33
N HIS A 171 -18.11 14.88 -13.44
CA HIS A 171 -18.46 16.24 -13.87
C HIS A 171 -18.70 16.21 -15.38
N SER A 172 -19.44 15.20 -15.84
CA SER A 172 -20.05 15.20 -17.14
C SER A 172 -21.14 16.25 -17.14
N VAL A 173 -21.03 17.19 -18.08
CA VAL A 173 -22.03 18.20 -18.43
C VAL A 173 -23.44 17.59 -18.57
N ALA A 174 -23.54 16.27 -18.81
CA ALA A 174 -24.78 15.50 -18.80
C ALA A 174 -25.57 15.61 -17.48
N VAL A 175 -24.93 15.61 -16.32
CA VAL A 175 -25.63 15.75 -15.02
C VAL A 175 -26.19 17.16 -14.86
N SER A 176 -25.43 18.18 -15.27
CA SER A 176 -25.91 19.57 -15.25
C SER A 176 -27.05 19.82 -16.26
N LEU A 177 -27.04 19.15 -17.43
CA LEU A 177 -28.15 19.22 -18.40
C LEU A 177 -29.39 18.43 -17.95
N ALA A 178 -29.23 17.31 -17.24
CA ALA A 178 -30.34 16.54 -16.68
C ALA A 178 -31.08 17.33 -15.59
N ALA A 179 -30.35 18.10 -14.77
CA ALA A 179 -30.93 19.01 -13.79
C ALA A 179 -31.73 20.15 -14.45
N LEU A 180 -31.22 20.73 -15.55
CA LEU A 180 -31.91 21.80 -16.28
C LEU A 180 -33.16 21.32 -17.03
N THR A 181 -33.16 20.08 -17.55
CA THR A 181 -34.35 19.50 -18.22
C THR A 181 -35.45 19.13 -17.25
N HIS A 182 -35.14 18.75 -16.00
CA HIS A 182 -36.17 18.56 -14.96
C HIS A 182 -36.82 19.87 -14.52
N SER A 183 -36.08 20.99 -14.47
CA SER A 183 -36.67 22.30 -14.17
C SER A 183 -37.59 22.81 -15.30
N ALA A 184 -37.22 22.60 -16.56
CA ALA A 184 -38.04 23.05 -17.70
C ALA A 184 -39.36 22.26 -17.87
N THR A 185 -39.38 20.99 -17.45
CA THR A 185 -40.58 20.13 -17.58
C THR A 185 -41.63 20.46 -16.50
N ALA A 186 -41.20 20.90 -15.32
CA ALA A 186 -42.11 21.33 -14.24
C ALA A 186 -42.81 22.66 -14.54
N GLU A 187 -42.17 23.57 -15.28
CA GLU A 187 -42.71 24.91 -15.57
C GLU A 187 -43.79 24.88 -16.68
N THR A 188 -43.75 23.89 -17.59
CA THR A 188 -44.73 23.77 -18.69
C THR A 188 -46.05 23.11 -18.26
N ALA A 189 -46.06 22.30 -17.18
CA ALA A 189 -47.26 21.62 -16.71
C ALA A 189 -48.23 22.51 -15.91
N ALA A 190 -47.79 23.70 -15.47
CA ALA A 190 -48.60 24.61 -14.64
C ALA A 190 -49.58 25.52 -15.40
N LEU A 191 -49.62 25.45 -16.75
CA LEU A 191 -50.33 26.44 -17.58
C LEU A 191 -51.57 25.92 -18.34
N THR A 192 -52.10 24.74 -18.03
CA THR A 192 -53.32 24.26 -18.71
C THR A 192 -54.45 23.95 -17.72
N VAL A 193 -55.12 25.00 -17.25
CA VAL A 193 -56.48 24.91 -16.71
C VAL A 193 -57.38 25.75 -17.63
N PRO A 194 -58.34 25.17 -18.38
CA PRO A 194 -59.37 25.97 -19.00
C PRO A 194 -60.50 26.20 -17.99
N ALA A 195 -60.88 27.47 -17.87
CA ALA A 195 -61.96 27.96 -17.05
C ALA A 195 -63.30 27.93 -17.83
N VAL A 196 -64.36 27.43 -17.15
CA VAL A 196 -65.72 28.05 -17.04
C VAL A 196 -66.63 27.99 -18.30
N PRO A 197 -67.98 28.02 -18.21
CA PRO A 197 -68.87 28.22 -17.05
C PRO A 197 -69.68 27.03 -16.56
#